data_AF-A0A3M9ZGS9-F1
#
_entry.id   AF-A0A3M9ZGS9-F1
#
_cell.length_a   1.000
_cell.length_b   1.000
_cell.length_c   1.000
_cell.angle_alpha   90.00
_cell.angle_beta   90.00
_cell.angle_gamma   90.00
#
_symmetry.space_group_name_H-M   'P 1'
#
loop_
_entity.id
_entity.type
_entity.pdbx_description
1 polymer ?
#
loop_
_entity_poly.entity_id
_entity_poly.type
_entity_poly.pdbx_seq_one_letter_code
_entity_poly.pdbx_strand_id
1 'polypeptide(L)'
;MAGDPHTRRLIRMAFAGTRGGPMRARIVVLLRARPMNTNQLAVALGVDYKAAQHHLRVLLRDGMVSSPGGRYAVEYSVSALLEANMAAFEEIAAKLEKSK
;
A
#
# COMPACT_ATOMS: atom_id res chain seq x y z
N MET A 1 -7.48 -12.67 12.94
CA MET A 1 -8.11 -11.70 13.85
C MET A 1 -6.99 -10.88 14.46
N ALA A 2 -7.10 -9.55 14.49
CA ALA A 2 -5.99 -8.57 14.65
C ALA A 2 -4.76 -9.07 15.42
N GLY A 3 -3.59 -9.02 14.78
CA GLY A 3 -2.31 -9.41 15.40
C GLY A 3 -1.78 -10.80 15.03
N ASP A 4 -2.36 -11.47 14.02
CA ASP A 4 -1.84 -12.73 13.49
C ASP A 4 -0.37 -12.57 13.00
N PRO A 5 0.59 -13.36 13.53
CA PRO A 5 2.00 -13.28 13.15
C PRO A 5 2.23 -13.47 11.65
N HIS A 6 1.41 -14.29 10.99
CA HIS A 6 1.53 -14.52 9.55
C HIS A 6 1.17 -13.27 8.75
N THR A 7 0.03 -12.64 9.07
CA THR A 7 -0.41 -11.39 8.45
C THR A 7 0.62 -10.26 8.68
N ARG A 8 1.16 -10.14 9.90
CA ARG A 8 2.21 -9.17 10.20
C ARG A 8 3.47 -9.39 9.36
N ARG A 9 3.82 -10.65 9.08
CA ARG A 9 4.94 -10.99 8.19
C ARG A 9 4.65 -10.59 6.75
N LEU A 10 3.43 -10.81 6.25
CA LEU A 10 3.01 -10.37 4.90
C LEU A 10 3.11 -8.86 4.75
N ILE A 11 2.58 -8.10 5.70
CA ILE A 11 2.69 -6.62 5.72
C ILE A 11 4.18 -6.22 5.73
N ARG A 12 5.00 -6.85 6.57
CA ARG A 12 6.45 -6.57 6.58
C ARG A 12 7.10 -6.83 5.23
N MET A 13 6.79 -7.91 4.54
CA MET A 13 7.35 -8.20 3.21
C MET A 13 6.89 -7.19 2.15
N ALA A 14 5.66 -6.67 2.27
CA ALA A 14 5.13 -5.67 1.35
C ALA A 14 5.78 -4.29 1.51
N PHE A 15 6.26 -3.93 2.70
CA PHE A 15 6.76 -2.56 2.98
C PHE A 15 8.21 -2.49 3.45
N ALA A 16 8.68 -3.41 4.27
CA ALA A 16 10.05 -3.40 4.80
C ALA A 16 11.03 -4.17 3.90
N GLY A 17 12.30 -3.76 3.92
CA GLY A 17 13.38 -4.49 3.24
C GLY A 17 13.37 -4.42 1.71
N THR A 18 12.62 -3.49 1.12
CA THR A 18 12.61 -3.28 -0.34
C THR A 18 12.73 -1.80 -0.67
N ARG A 19 13.42 -1.49 -1.78
CA ARG A 19 13.60 -0.10 -2.25
C ARG A 19 12.28 0.64 -2.51
N GLY A 20 11.24 -0.09 -2.92
CA GLY A 20 9.91 0.48 -3.19
C GLY A 20 8.99 0.59 -1.97
N GLY A 21 9.42 0.11 -0.81
CA GLY A 21 8.64 0.07 0.43
C GLY A 21 8.08 1.42 0.88
N PRO A 22 8.92 2.46 1.02
CA PRO A 22 8.47 3.79 1.42
C PRO A 22 7.41 4.40 0.48
N MET A 23 7.56 4.21 -0.83
CA MET A 23 6.58 4.71 -1.80
C MET A 23 5.24 3.98 -1.68
N ARG A 24 5.26 2.65 -1.47
CA ARG A 24 4.05 1.87 -1.22
C ARG A 24 3.36 2.27 0.08
N ALA A 25 4.10 2.59 1.13
CA ALA A 25 3.51 3.09 2.37
C ALA A 25 2.77 4.42 2.15
N ARG A 26 3.35 5.35 1.37
CA ARG A 26 2.68 6.61 0.99
C ARG A 26 1.38 6.37 0.21
N ILE A 27 1.36 5.40 -0.71
CA ILE A 27 0.14 5.02 -1.44
C ILE A 27 -0.95 4.55 -0.47
N VAL A 28 -0.61 3.67 0.49
CA VAL A 28 -1.59 3.19 1.48
C VAL A 28 -2.16 4.33 2.31
N VAL A 29 -1.32 5.28 2.76
CA VAL A 29 -1.79 6.46 3.50
C VAL A 29 -2.79 7.28 2.68
N LEU A 30 -2.52 7.51 1.39
CA LEU A 30 -3.45 8.22 0.50
C LEU A 30 -4.77 7.45 0.31
N LEU A 31 -4.67 6.13 0.08
CA LEU A 31 -5.84 5.28 -0.15
C LEU A 31 -6.71 5.08 1.10
N ARG A 32 -6.13 5.20 2.31
CA ARG A 32 -6.87 5.19 3.57
C ARG A 32 -7.71 6.45 3.74
N ALA A 33 -7.22 7.61 3.26
CA ALA A 33 -7.98 8.86 3.32
C ALA A 33 -9.19 8.82 2.37
N ARG A 34 -9.01 8.30 1.15
CA ARG A 34 -10.09 8.01 0.21
C ARG A 34 -9.62 7.09 -0.91
N PRO A 35 -10.53 6.34 -1.57
CA PRO A 35 -10.20 5.65 -2.80
C PRO A 35 -9.62 6.59 -3.85
N MET A 36 -8.62 6.12 -4.61
CA MET A 36 -8.00 6.88 -5.69
C MET A 36 -7.62 5.97 -6.85
N ASN A 37 -7.60 6.54 -8.06
CA ASN A 37 -7.12 5.88 -9.26
C ASN A 37 -5.60 6.10 -9.45
N THR A 38 -5.00 5.38 -10.41
CA THR A 38 -3.55 5.46 -10.68
C THR A 38 -3.09 6.87 -11.04
N ASN A 39 -3.88 7.62 -11.83
CA ASN A 39 -3.54 8.99 -12.22
C ASN A 39 -3.53 9.93 -11.00
N GLN A 40 -4.55 9.85 -10.15
CA GLN A 40 -4.65 10.63 -8.92
C GLN A 40 -3.48 10.35 -7.98
N LEU A 41 -3.10 9.07 -7.83
CA LEU A 41 -1.94 8.68 -7.03
C LEU A 41 -0.63 9.21 -7.62
N ALA A 42 -0.45 9.12 -8.94
CA ALA A 42 0.73 9.64 -9.62
C ALA A 42 0.89 11.15 -9.37
N VAL A 43 -0.20 11.92 -9.52
CA VAL A 43 -0.25 13.36 -9.24
C VAL A 43 0.04 13.65 -7.76
N ALA A 44 -0.65 12.98 -6.83
CA ALA A 44 -0.48 13.21 -5.40
C ALA A 44 0.93 12.86 -4.88
N LEU A 45 1.60 11.90 -5.52
CA LEU A 45 2.95 11.46 -5.14
C LEU A 45 4.06 12.21 -5.88
N GLY A 46 3.74 12.94 -6.96
CA GLY A 46 4.71 13.62 -7.82
C GLY A 46 5.58 12.64 -8.61
N VAL A 47 5.01 11.53 -9.08
CA VAL A 47 5.72 10.48 -9.85
C VAL A 47 5.04 10.23 -11.19
N ASP A 48 5.73 9.58 -12.12
CA ASP A 48 5.12 9.19 -13.38
C ASP A 48 4.07 8.07 -13.19
N TYR A 49 3.15 7.99 -14.16
CA TYR A 49 2.07 7.00 -14.15
C TYR A 49 2.56 5.56 -14.02
N LYS A 50 3.64 5.19 -14.73
CA LYS A 50 4.15 3.80 -14.74
C LYS A 50 4.77 3.44 -13.40
N ALA A 51 5.42 4.37 -12.73
CA ALA A 51 5.93 4.21 -11.37
C ALA A 51 4.78 3.96 -10.37
N ALA A 52 3.76 4.82 -10.36
CA ALA A 52 2.58 4.64 -9.51
C ALA A 52 1.88 3.29 -9.81
N GLN A 53 1.69 2.97 -11.10
CA GLN A 53 1.08 1.72 -11.53
C GLN A 53 1.90 0.49 -11.10
N HIS A 54 3.23 0.55 -11.15
CA HIS A 54 4.08 -0.53 -10.69
C HIS A 54 3.87 -0.81 -9.20
N HIS A 55 3.87 0.23 -8.36
CA HIS A 55 3.64 0.08 -6.92
C HIS A 55 2.24 -0.45 -6.60
N LEU A 56 1.21 0.03 -7.28
CA LEU A 56 -0.16 -0.49 -7.13
C LEU A 56 -0.27 -1.97 -7.48
N ARG A 57 0.37 -2.41 -8.58
CA ARG A 57 0.37 -3.83 -8.96
C ARG A 57 1.03 -4.71 -7.91
N VAL A 58 2.12 -4.25 -7.29
CA VAL A 58 2.76 -4.95 -6.18
C VAL A 58 1.82 -5.03 -4.97
N LEU A 59 1.19 -3.91 -4.59
CA LEU A 59 0.25 -3.88 -3.47
C LEU A 59 -0.98 -4.77 -3.70
N LEU A 60 -1.51 -4.80 -4.92
CA LEU A 60 -2.62 -5.68 -5.31
C LEU A 60 -2.22 -7.16 -5.17
N ARG A 61 -1.06 -7.52 -5.73
CA ARG A 61 -0.53 -8.90 -5.67
C ARG A 61 -0.33 -9.36 -4.23
N ASP A 62 0.16 -8.47 -3.38
CA ASP A 62 0.45 -8.79 -1.97
C ASP A 62 -0.80 -8.65 -1.07
N GLY A 63 -1.97 -8.34 -1.64
CA GLY A 63 -3.24 -8.26 -0.90
C GLY A 63 -3.37 -7.06 0.02
N MET A 64 -2.58 -6.00 -0.20
CA MET A 64 -2.56 -4.79 0.63
C MET A 64 -3.59 -3.75 0.17
N VAL A 65 -3.91 -3.74 -1.12
CA VAL A 65 -4.96 -2.90 -1.71
C VAL A 65 -5.93 -3.76 -2.49
N SER A 66 -7.13 -3.25 -2.71
CA SER A 66 -8.18 -3.89 -3.50
C SER A 66 -8.74 -2.95 -4.55
N SER A 67 -9.34 -3.51 -5.60
CA SER A 67 -10.11 -2.74 -6.57
C SER A 67 -11.24 -3.60 -7.15
N PRO A 68 -12.44 -3.02 -7.37
CA PRO A 68 -13.57 -3.73 -7.99
C PRO A 68 -13.29 -4.24 -9.40
N GLY A 69 -12.36 -3.64 -10.14
CA GLY A 69 -12.13 -3.88 -11.57
C GLY A 69 -10.85 -4.66 -11.92
N GLY A 70 -10.09 -5.15 -10.94
CA GLY A 70 -8.82 -5.84 -11.19
C GLY A 70 -7.79 -4.96 -11.92
N ARG A 71 -7.22 -5.43 -13.05
CA ARG A 71 -6.14 -4.72 -13.77
C ARG A 71 -6.62 -3.43 -14.47
N TYR A 72 -7.94 -3.25 -14.65
CA TYR A 72 -8.57 -2.06 -15.24
C TYR A 72 -9.35 -1.23 -14.19
N ALA A 73 -8.94 -1.36 -12.93
CA ALA A 73 -9.43 -0.61 -11.78
C ALA A 73 -9.71 0.88 -12.06
N VAL A 74 -10.96 1.29 -11.83
CA VAL A 74 -11.33 2.72 -11.83
C VAL A 74 -10.75 3.40 -10.59
N GLU A 75 -10.76 2.74 -9.44
CA GLU A 75 -10.17 3.23 -8.18
C GLU A 75 -9.64 2.06 -7.34
N TYR A 76 -8.71 2.37 -6.45
CA TYR A 76 -8.10 1.46 -5.49
C TYR A 76 -8.48 1.89 -4.07
N SER A 77 -8.57 0.93 -3.16
CA SER A 77 -8.79 1.15 -1.73
C SER A 77 -7.85 0.25 -0.91
N VAL A 78 -7.67 0.56 0.37
CA VAL A 78 -7.01 -0.36 1.31
C VAL A 78 -7.81 -1.66 1.39
N SER A 79 -7.13 -2.81 1.39
CA SER A 79 -7.83 -4.11 1.48
C SER A 79 -8.39 -4.33 2.88
N ALA A 80 -9.42 -5.17 3.00
CA ALA A 80 -9.96 -5.56 4.30
C ALA A 80 -8.89 -6.20 5.23
N LEU A 81 -7.92 -6.93 4.65
CA LEU A 81 -6.80 -7.51 5.39
C LEU A 81 -5.93 -6.42 6.02
N LEU A 82 -5.60 -5.38 5.26
CA LEU A 82 -4.73 -4.31 5.74
C LEU A 82 -5.46 -3.37 6.71
N GLU A 83 -6.73 -3.06 6.45
CA GLU A 83 -7.61 -2.31 7.38
C GLU A 83 -7.70 -3.00 8.75
N ALA A 84 -7.95 -4.31 8.77
CA ALA A 84 -8.03 -5.07 10.02
C ALA A 84 -6.70 -5.17 10.79
N ASN A 85 -5.57 -4.80 10.17
CA ASN A 85 -4.23 -4.88 10.75
C ASN A 85 -3.50 -3.54 10.67
N MET A 86 -4.24 -2.43 10.75
CA MET A 86 -3.69 -1.11 10.44
C MET A 86 -2.57 -0.68 11.41
N ALA A 87 -2.70 -1.03 12.69
CA ALA A 87 -1.66 -0.80 13.69
C ALA A 87 -0.31 -1.47 13.33
N ALA A 88 -0.34 -2.67 12.74
CA ALA A 88 0.89 -3.36 12.35
C ALA A 88 1.59 -2.65 11.18
N PHE A 89 0.82 -2.14 10.22
CA PHE A 89 1.36 -1.31 9.15
C PHE A 89 1.92 0.00 9.66
N GLU A 90 1.21 0.72 10.54
CA GLU A 90 1.67 2.00 11.10
C GLU A 90 3.01 1.83 11.82
N GLU A 91 3.18 0.77 12.61
CA GLU A 91 4.45 0.46 13.27
C GLU A 91 5.58 0.17 12.27
N ILE A 92 5.28 -0.54 11.18
CA ILE A 92 6.27 -0.83 10.13
C ILE A 92 6.61 0.44 9.35
N ALA A 93 5.62 1.24 8.98
CA ALA A 93 5.78 2.49 8.25
C ALA A 93 6.61 3.51 9.05
N ALA A 94 6.35 3.64 10.35
CA ALA A 94 7.12 4.51 11.24
C ALA A 94 8.62 4.12 11.29
N LYS A 95 8.95 2.82 11.17
CA LYS A 95 10.35 2.36 11.11
C LYS A 95 11.03 2.70 9.77
N LEU A 96 10.28 2.76 8.68
CA LEU A 96 10.80 3.17 7.37
C LEU A 96 11.19 4.65 7.36
N GLU A 97 10.42 5.51 8.02
CA GLU A 97 10.71 6.94 8.10
C GLU A 97 11.94 7.23 8.98
N LYS A 98 12.17 6.43 10.02
CA LYS A 98 13.34 6.56 10.91
C LYS A 98 14.65 6.04 10.32
N SER A 99 14.59 5.30 9.21
CA SER A 99 15.76 4.73 8.55
C SER A 99 16.27 5.59 7.38
N LYS A 100 15.87 6.86 7.36
CA LYS A 100 16.16 7.84 6.31
C LYS A 100 17.33 8.75 6.71
#